data_AF-A0A0G1C891-F1
#
_entry.id   AF-A0A0G1C891-F1
#
_cell.length_a   1.000
_cell.length_b   1.000
_cell.length_c   1.000
_cell.angle_alpha   90.00
_cell.angle_beta   90.00
_cell.angle_gamma   90.00
#
_symmetry.space_group_name_H-M   'P 1'
#
loop_
_entity.id
_entity.type
_entity.pdbx_description
1 polymer ?
#
loop_
_entity_poly.entity_id
_entity_poly.type
_entity_poly.pdbx_seq_one_letter_code
_entity_poly.pdbx_strand_id
1 'polypeptide(L)'
;MGVVFYFVYSLKGPIGISVLVSLLAILTFYLIKLLVESIALKAVNNWYLAPFVPIIALRFPTRPEIISYPLILLILIAFQKSHHNLNWAFLIPLSIILWVNLYGANIIVGLCLLVLLIFYLMFKNEFSIRRPQSLIMGILALSLPLSLLNPNGFKGLFYFMRIQSILASGGEWASIADIIKNAPLELYISYQYKILLYLLFLVLYILTVISSLGILRKISLWGILSLGILLPIVWFRQLPLGILLASPMMVIILNSFKGWWQRLAIGSITIFTLAAFFLLFKASGLPIRLSVSAYPEEVVQFLEKYRLGGRIFNNQRIGAYLYYHLGDRVKVYMDTRDDLYLSTSVFIDYNRVFGSGKNLIPFLEKHAVDIVVGDHLSEGIAYQSLFNSDSWSVVYFSDRYFIAVPLTLAKTRGLNPYEAIDPFTTDFAKSGREAEALAEYRRALAGKNSQEARFFLAQVLLRHYLFQESLELIPQDVKRGFVLEGADPVGESITQLAKAGVEWEANLYLDRCRASRQSLDDLDNLGRNLIFFPVRRTFPNNSGYGLALYFLKCEKNPVKGEKELKQFLENDNLSPLEKLRYERKFRELADNL
;
A
#
# COMPACT_ATOMS: atom_id res chain seq x y z
N MET A 1 -20.39 -8.35 -1.90
CA MET A 1 -19.98 -7.15 -1.12
C MET A 1 -20.00 -5.86 -1.92
N GLY A 2 -19.54 -5.83 -3.18
CA GLY A 2 -19.50 -4.58 -3.97
C GLY A 2 -20.82 -3.80 -4.00
N VAL A 3 -21.95 -4.49 -4.21
CA VAL A 3 -23.31 -3.89 -4.17
C VAL A 3 -23.65 -3.32 -2.79
N VAL A 4 -23.31 -4.04 -1.72
CA VAL A 4 -23.54 -3.57 -0.33
C VAL A 4 -22.72 -2.31 -0.05
N PHE A 5 -21.45 -2.30 -0.46
CA PHE A 5 -20.60 -1.12 -0.34
C PHE A 5 -21.14 0.04 -1.16
N TYR A 6 -21.53 -0.18 -2.41
CA TYR A 6 -22.15 0.87 -3.23
C TYR A 6 -23.39 1.46 -2.57
N PHE A 7 -24.30 0.62 -2.06
CA PHE A 7 -25.51 1.09 -1.38
C PHE A 7 -25.17 1.93 -0.15
N VAL A 8 -24.27 1.46 0.72
CA VAL A 8 -23.84 2.21 1.91
C VAL A 8 -23.15 3.52 1.54
N TYR A 9 -22.31 3.49 0.51
CA TYR A 9 -21.64 4.68 -0.03
C TYR A 9 -22.68 5.69 -0.57
N SER A 10 -23.71 5.23 -1.28
CA SER A 10 -24.74 6.11 -1.82
C SER A 10 -25.55 6.84 -0.74
N LEU A 11 -25.65 6.26 0.47
CA LEU A 11 -26.40 6.85 1.59
C LEU A 11 -25.60 7.84 2.43
N LYS A 12 -24.32 7.53 2.70
CA LYS A 12 -23.48 8.26 3.68
C LYS A 12 -22.05 8.51 3.21
N GLY A 13 -21.76 8.29 1.92
CA GLY A 13 -20.44 8.45 1.33
C GLY A 13 -19.37 7.58 2.00
N PRO A 14 -18.10 8.03 2.03
CA PRO A 14 -17.01 7.31 2.68
C PRO A 14 -17.26 7.00 4.16
N ILE A 15 -17.96 7.88 4.88
CA ILE A 15 -18.29 7.71 6.30
C ILE A 15 -19.15 6.46 6.52
N GLY A 16 -20.13 6.22 5.65
CA GLY A 16 -20.97 5.02 5.71
C GLY A 16 -20.15 3.74 5.63
N ILE A 17 -19.17 3.70 4.72
CA ILE A 17 -18.29 2.55 4.55
C ILE A 17 -17.42 2.33 5.78
N SER A 18 -16.82 3.40 6.32
CA SER A 18 -16.04 3.33 7.55
C SER A 18 -16.87 2.78 8.72
N VAL A 19 -18.10 3.26 8.89
CA VAL A 19 -19.03 2.76 9.93
C VAL A 19 -19.33 1.27 9.73
N LEU A 20 -19.66 0.83 8.50
CA LEU A 20 -19.91 -0.58 8.21
C LEU A 20 -18.70 -1.46 8.56
N VAL A 21 -17.51 -1.05 8.15
CA VAL A 21 -16.25 -1.77 8.43
C VAL A 21 -15.99 -1.83 9.93
N SER A 22 -16.19 -0.73 10.67
CA SER A 22 -16.08 -0.72 12.13
C SER A 22 -17.07 -1.66 12.81
N LEU A 23 -18.32 -1.71 12.34
CA LEU A 23 -19.32 -2.65 12.86
C LEU A 23 -18.94 -4.11 12.60
N LEU A 24 -18.40 -4.43 11.42
CA LEU A 24 -17.90 -5.77 11.12
C LEU A 24 -16.67 -6.15 11.96
N ALA A 25 -15.78 -5.19 12.24
CA ALA A 25 -14.66 -5.39 13.15
C ALA A 25 -15.14 -5.66 14.58
N ILE A 26 -16.07 -4.84 15.11
CA ILE A 26 -16.69 -5.03 16.43
C ILE A 26 -17.37 -6.41 16.51
N LEU A 27 -18.12 -6.79 15.48
CA LEU A 27 -18.76 -8.10 15.41
C LEU A 27 -17.72 -9.22 15.43
N THR A 28 -16.60 -9.07 14.72
CA THR A 28 -15.49 -10.05 14.73
C THR A 28 -14.91 -10.22 16.13
N PHE A 29 -14.64 -9.12 16.84
CA PHE A 29 -14.12 -9.16 18.21
C PHE A 29 -15.14 -9.69 19.23
N TYR A 30 -16.43 -9.45 18.99
CA TYR A 30 -17.47 -10.03 19.80
C TYR A 30 -17.58 -11.55 19.59
N LEU A 31 -17.51 -12.02 18.34
CA LEU A 31 -17.57 -13.45 18.03
C LEU A 31 -16.32 -14.19 18.52
N ILE A 32 -15.12 -13.61 18.41
CA ILE A 32 -13.91 -14.26 18.96
C ILE A 32 -14.03 -14.41 20.49
N LYS A 33 -14.60 -13.41 21.18
CA LYS A 33 -14.89 -13.52 22.61
C LYS A 33 -15.82 -14.70 22.90
N LEU A 34 -16.96 -14.78 22.23
CA LEU A 34 -17.92 -15.88 22.40
C LEU A 34 -17.30 -17.24 22.12
N LEU A 35 -16.45 -17.32 21.09
CA LEU A 35 -15.74 -18.54 20.76
C LEU A 35 -14.80 -18.94 21.90
N VAL A 36 -13.98 -18.01 22.39
CA VAL A 36 -13.04 -18.25 23.49
C VAL A 36 -13.76 -18.66 24.78
N GLU A 37 -14.86 -17.99 25.14
CA GLU A 37 -15.68 -18.33 26.32
C GLU A 37 -16.30 -19.73 26.23
N SER A 38 -16.55 -20.23 25.01
CA SER A 38 -17.06 -21.58 24.82
C SER A 38 -15.98 -22.66 24.97
N ILE A 39 -14.70 -22.28 24.86
CA ILE A 39 -13.54 -23.19 24.92
C ILE A 39 -12.87 -23.17 26.31
N ALA A 40 -12.73 -22.00 26.92
CA ALA A 40 -12.05 -21.79 28.20
C ALA A 40 -13.03 -21.51 29.35
N LEU A 41 -12.62 -21.82 30.59
CA LEU A 41 -13.43 -21.62 31.81
C LEU A 41 -14.00 -20.18 31.88
N LYS A 42 -15.26 -20.04 32.32
CA LYS A 42 -16.10 -18.82 32.41
C LYS A 42 -15.44 -17.55 33.01
N ALA A 43 -14.24 -17.63 33.55
CA ALA A 43 -13.45 -16.53 34.08
C ALA A 43 -12.46 -15.93 33.05
N VAL A 44 -12.79 -15.95 31.76
CA VAL A 44 -12.02 -15.24 30.74
C VAL A 44 -12.23 -13.74 30.92
N ASN A 45 -11.27 -13.06 31.56
CA ASN A 45 -11.27 -11.62 31.65
C ASN A 45 -11.12 -11.00 30.24
N ASN A 46 -11.91 -9.99 29.87
CA ASN A 46 -11.92 -9.41 28.50
C ASN A 46 -10.52 -8.95 28.01
N TRP A 47 -9.55 -8.76 28.92
CA TRP A 47 -8.17 -8.37 28.62
C TRP A 47 -7.39 -9.35 27.72
N TYR A 48 -7.76 -10.63 27.60
CA TYR A 48 -7.03 -11.54 26.69
C TYR A 48 -7.14 -11.13 25.23
N LEU A 49 -8.19 -10.39 24.85
CA LEU A 49 -8.38 -9.95 23.47
C LEU A 49 -7.61 -8.68 23.14
N ALA A 50 -7.24 -7.90 24.16
CA ALA A 50 -6.58 -6.60 24.01
C ALA A 50 -5.31 -6.65 23.15
N PRO A 51 -4.44 -7.68 23.23
CA PRO A 51 -3.25 -7.74 22.39
C PRO A 51 -3.51 -7.99 20.91
N PHE A 52 -4.64 -8.62 20.57
CA PHE A 52 -4.96 -8.95 19.18
C PHE A 52 -5.62 -7.77 18.45
N VAL A 53 -6.29 -6.87 19.19
CA VAL A 53 -7.01 -5.73 18.60
C VAL A 53 -6.10 -4.87 17.71
N PRO A 54 -4.92 -4.41 18.16
CA PRO A 54 -4.08 -3.54 17.35
C PRO A 54 -3.58 -4.23 16.08
N ILE A 55 -3.20 -5.52 16.17
CA ILE A 55 -2.58 -6.24 15.06
C ILE A 55 -3.62 -6.60 13.99
N ILE A 56 -4.80 -7.06 14.39
CA ILE A 56 -5.91 -7.30 13.47
C ILE A 56 -6.38 -5.96 12.85
N ALA A 57 -6.35 -4.86 13.62
CA ALA A 57 -6.70 -3.53 13.14
C ALA A 57 -5.76 -2.96 12.08
N LEU A 58 -4.50 -3.40 12.00
CA LEU A 58 -3.55 -2.99 10.94
C LEU A 58 -4.05 -3.30 9.52
N ARG A 59 -5.06 -4.17 9.40
CA ARG A 59 -5.63 -4.57 8.12
C ARG A 59 -7.17 -4.54 8.12
N PHE A 60 -7.78 -3.60 8.84
CA PHE A 60 -9.19 -3.23 8.63
C PHE A 60 -9.42 -2.00 7.73
N PRO A 61 -8.74 -1.80 6.57
CA PRO A 61 -9.24 -0.84 5.59
C PRO A 61 -10.51 -1.38 4.92
N THR A 62 -11.17 -0.54 4.13
CA THR A 62 -12.41 -0.83 3.40
C THR A 62 -12.20 -1.91 2.33
N ARG A 63 -12.09 -3.17 2.76
CA ARG A 63 -11.85 -4.33 1.90
C ARG A 63 -13.00 -5.33 1.98
N PRO A 64 -13.38 -5.97 0.86
CA PRO A 64 -14.42 -7.00 0.87
C PRO A 64 -14.12 -8.20 1.78
N GLU A 65 -12.83 -8.51 2.00
CA GLU A 65 -12.38 -9.66 2.78
C GLU A 65 -12.80 -9.62 4.26
N ILE A 66 -13.07 -8.44 4.81
CA ILE A 66 -13.44 -8.23 6.22
C ILE A 66 -14.68 -9.02 6.64
N ILE A 67 -15.60 -9.30 5.72
CA ILE A 67 -16.79 -10.11 5.97
C ILE A 67 -16.45 -11.58 6.28
N SER A 68 -15.29 -12.06 5.82
CA SER A 68 -14.88 -13.45 6.01
C SER A 68 -14.64 -13.76 7.48
N TYR A 69 -14.11 -12.80 8.23
CA TYR A 69 -13.73 -12.99 9.62
C TYR A 69 -14.91 -13.33 10.53
N PRO A 70 -16.00 -12.56 10.59
CA PRO A 70 -17.15 -12.91 11.42
C PRO A 70 -17.82 -14.21 10.93
N LEU A 71 -17.85 -14.49 9.62
CA LEU A 71 -18.45 -15.72 9.08
C LEU A 71 -17.67 -16.98 9.46
N ILE A 72 -16.33 -16.95 9.40
CA ILE A 72 -15.48 -18.06 9.86
C ILE A 72 -15.69 -18.30 11.35
N LEU A 73 -15.71 -17.24 12.17
CA LEU A 73 -15.95 -17.37 13.60
C LEU A 73 -17.35 -17.91 13.90
N LEU A 74 -18.37 -17.48 13.16
CA LEU A 74 -19.72 -18.00 13.28
C LEU A 74 -19.78 -19.49 12.96
N ILE A 75 -19.09 -19.96 11.92
CA ILE A 75 -18.97 -21.38 11.59
C ILE A 75 -18.33 -22.16 12.74
N LEU A 76 -17.23 -21.66 13.32
CA LEU A 76 -16.56 -22.31 14.45
C LEU A 76 -17.44 -22.38 15.71
N ILE A 77 -18.13 -21.30 16.04
CA ILE A 77 -19.08 -21.26 17.18
C ILE A 77 -20.25 -22.21 16.94
N ALA A 78 -20.83 -22.17 15.75
CA ALA A 78 -21.93 -23.04 15.34
C ALA A 78 -21.52 -24.52 15.44
N PHE A 79 -20.34 -24.86 14.94
CA PHE A 79 -19.77 -26.19 15.06
C PHE A 79 -19.62 -26.62 16.52
N GLN A 80 -19.03 -25.77 17.37
CA GLN A 80 -18.83 -26.11 18.78
C GLN A 80 -20.14 -26.29 19.55
N LYS A 81 -21.12 -25.40 19.34
CA LYS A 81 -22.44 -25.50 19.99
C LYS A 81 -23.28 -26.65 19.42
N SER A 82 -23.05 -27.05 18.18
CA SER A 82 -23.79 -28.16 17.54
C SER A 82 -23.61 -29.50 18.25
N HIS A 83 -22.48 -29.68 18.96
CA HIS A 83 -22.25 -30.85 19.79
C HIS A 83 -23.28 -31.02 20.92
N HIS A 84 -23.88 -29.93 21.40
CA HIS A 84 -24.90 -29.95 22.44
C HIS A 84 -26.32 -29.70 21.89
N ASN A 85 -26.44 -28.89 20.84
CA ASN A 85 -27.72 -28.57 20.21
C ASN A 85 -27.55 -28.50 18.68
N LEU A 86 -28.05 -29.52 17.98
CA LEU A 86 -27.92 -29.68 16.53
C LEU A 86 -28.41 -28.48 15.73
N ASN A 87 -29.35 -27.68 16.25
CA ASN A 87 -29.88 -26.51 15.55
C ASN A 87 -28.79 -25.51 15.16
N TRP A 88 -27.70 -25.44 15.94
CA TRP A 88 -26.55 -24.59 15.62
C TRP A 88 -25.83 -25.03 14.33
N ALA A 89 -25.85 -26.32 13.98
CA ALA A 89 -25.18 -26.81 12.76
C ALA A 89 -25.78 -26.19 11.48
N PHE A 90 -27.07 -25.83 11.47
CA PHE A 90 -27.72 -25.20 10.32
C PHE A 90 -27.24 -23.77 10.04
N LEU A 91 -26.57 -23.11 10.99
CA LEU A 91 -25.91 -21.83 10.73
C LEU A 91 -24.67 -21.98 9.83
N ILE A 92 -24.07 -23.17 9.76
CA ILE A 92 -22.89 -23.43 8.94
C ILE A 92 -23.20 -23.28 7.44
N PRO A 93 -24.18 -24.00 6.85
CA PRO A 93 -24.51 -23.86 5.43
C PRO A 93 -25.00 -22.44 5.09
N LEU A 94 -25.76 -21.80 5.99
CA LEU A 94 -26.20 -20.41 5.81
C LEU A 94 -25.01 -19.45 5.73
N SER A 95 -24.04 -19.62 6.63
CA SER A 95 -22.82 -18.80 6.66
C SER A 95 -21.99 -19.00 5.39
N ILE A 96 -21.89 -20.24 4.88
CA ILE A 96 -21.19 -20.55 3.63
C ILE A 96 -21.87 -19.88 2.43
N ILE A 97 -23.19 -20.03 2.27
CA ILE A 97 -23.95 -19.41 1.17
C ILE A 97 -23.77 -17.88 1.19
N LEU A 98 -23.90 -17.28 2.36
CA LEU A 98 -23.70 -15.83 2.53
C LEU A 98 -22.26 -15.45 2.17
N TRP A 99 -21.28 -16.21 2.66
CA TRP A 99 -19.87 -15.92 2.43
C TRP A 99 -19.49 -15.95 0.94
N VAL A 100 -19.86 -17.01 0.22
CA VAL A 100 -19.44 -17.19 -1.18
C VAL A 100 -20.07 -16.16 -2.14
N ASN A 101 -21.22 -15.59 -1.76
CA ASN A 101 -21.87 -14.51 -2.51
C ASN A 101 -21.40 -13.11 -2.08
N LEU A 102 -20.91 -12.96 -0.85
CA LEU A 102 -20.35 -11.70 -0.38
C LEU A 102 -18.89 -11.52 -0.81
N TYR A 103 -18.07 -12.56 -0.67
CA TYR A 103 -16.64 -12.55 -0.99
C TYR A 103 -16.13 -13.94 -1.44
N GLY A 104 -16.20 -14.20 -2.75
CA GLY A 104 -15.83 -15.51 -3.32
C GLY A 104 -14.34 -15.82 -3.39
N ALA A 105 -13.45 -14.83 -3.25
CA ALA A 105 -11.99 -15.04 -3.42
C ALA A 105 -11.35 -15.92 -2.34
N ASN A 106 -12.04 -16.18 -1.22
CA ASN A 106 -11.59 -17.05 -0.13
C ASN A 106 -12.35 -18.40 -0.05
N ILE A 107 -13.01 -18.84 -1.13
CA ILE A 107 -13.77 -20.11 -1.14
C ILE A 107 -12.92 -21.31 -0.68
N ILE A 108 -11.64 -21.35 -1.05
CA ILE A 108 -10.69 -22.41 -0.67
C ILE A 108 -10.50 -22.45 0.85
N VAL A 109 -10.39 -21.29 1.50
CA VAL A 109 -10.26 -21.22 2.97
C VAL A 109 -11.48 -21.83 3.64
N GLY A 110 -12.68 -21.51 3.13
CA GLY A 110 -13.93 -22.09 3.64
C GLY A 110 -14.01 -23.61 3.42
N LEU A 111 -13.61 -24.10 2.25
CA LEU A 111 -13.56 -25.53 1.96
C LEU A 111 -12.56 -26.28 2.84
N CYS A 112 -11.33 -25.76 2.97
CA CYS A 112 -10.31 -26.32 3.86
C CYS A 112 -10.80 -26.38 5.31
N LEU A 113 -11.52 -25.34 5.77
CA LEU A 113 -12.12 -25.32 7.10
C LEU A 113 -13.19 -26.42 7.24
N LEU A 114 -14.14 -26.55 6.31
CA LEU A 114 -15.18 -27.58 6.36
C LEU A 114 -14.58 -29.00 6.36
N VAL A 115 -13.60 -29.24 5.48
CA VAL A 115 -12.88 -30.52 5.39
C VAL A 115 -12.15 -30.81 6.69
N LEU A 116 -11.47 -29.82 7.28
CA LEU A 116 -10.80 -29.96 8.57
C LEU A 116 -11.79 -30.33 9.69
N LEU A 117 -12.96 -29.70 9.74
CA LEU A 117 -13.99 -30.01 10.73
C LEU A 117 -14.56 -31.43 10.58
N ILE A 118 -14.76 -31.89 9.34
CA ILE A 118 -15.18 -33.26 9.04
C ILE A 118 -14.12 -34.25 9.53
N PHE A 119 -12.85 -34.04 9.14
CA PHE A 119 -11.75 -34.90 9.59
C PHE A 119 -11.62 -34.91 11.11
N TYR A 120 -11.74 -33.76 11.76
CA TYR A 120 -11.73 -33.67 13.21
C TYR A 120 -12.82 -34.54 13.84
N LEU A 121 -14.06 -34.54 13.31
CA LEU A 121 -15.13 -35.41 13.80
C LEU A 121 -14.82 -36.90 13.61
N MET A 122 -14.24 -37.27 12.47
CA MET A 122 -13.88 -38.66 12.17
C MET A 122 -12.83 -39.23 13.13
N PHE A 123 -11.80 -38.43 13.43
CA PHE A 123 -10.66 -38.88 14.24
C PHE A 123 -10.82 -38.66 15.75
N LYS A 124 -11.77 -37.81 16.20
CA LYS A 124 -11.98 -37.52 17.62
C LYS A 124 -12.38 -38.75 18.45
N ASN A 125 -13.02 -39.75 17.84
CA ASN A 125 -13.61 -40.90 18.52
C ASN A 125 -13.14 -42.25 17.95
N GLU A 126 -11.91 -42.35 17.41
CA GLU A 126 -11.36 -43.61 16.88
C GLU A 126 -12.35 -44.32 15.92
N PHE A 127 -12.95 -43.57 15.00
CA PHE A 127 -13.95 -44.03 14.00
C PHE A 127 -15.33 -44.45 14.53
N SER A 128 -15.63 -44.32 15.83
CA SER A 128 -16.98 -44.54 16.37
C SER A 128 -17.85 -43.27 16.27
N ILE A 129 -18.68 -43.19 15.24
CA ILE A 129 -19.57 -42.05 14.98
C ILE A 129 -20.90 -42.23 15.74
N ARG A 130 -21.20 -41.33 16.69
CA ARG A 130 -22.52 -41.28 17.34
C ARG A 130 -23.54 -40.57 16.44
N ARG A 131 -24.82 -40.94 16.53
CA ARG A 131 -25.92 -40.37 15.72
C ARG A 131 -25.89 -38.83 15.57
N PRO A 132 -25.74 -38.01 16.63
CA PRO A 132 -25.64 -36.55 16.46
C PRO A 132 -24.40 -36.09 15.68
N GLN A 133 -23.27 -36.80 15.78
CA GLN A 133 -22.06 -36.48 15.01
C GLN A 133 -22.23 -36.78 13.52
N SER A 134 -22.93 -37.86 13.17
CA SER A 134 -23.24 -38.18 11.77
C SER A 134 -24.10 -37.11 11.11
N LEU A 135 -25.03 -36.50 11.84
CA LEU A 135 -25.87 -35.40 11.35
C LEU A 135 -25.07 -34.12 11.15
N ILE A 136 -24.21 -33.75 12.11
CA ILE A 136 -23.32 -32.59 11.97
C ILE A 136 -22.37 -32.79 10.76
N MET A 137 -21.81 -33.99 10.62
CA MET A 137 -20.96 -34.35 9.49
C MET A 137 -21.73 -34.28 8.16
N GLY A 138 -22.98 -34.74 8.11
CA GLY A 138 -23.85 -34.59 6.94
C GLY A 138 -24.11 -33.14 6.58
N ILE A 139 -24.33 -32.25 7.56
CA ILE A 139 -24.52 -30.81 7.34
C ILE A 139 -23.22 -30.15 6.85
N LEU A 140 -22.06 -30.52 7.40
CA LEU A 140 -20.75 -30.06 6.92
C LEU A 140 -20.50 -30.52 5.49
N ALA A 141 -20.78 -31.79 5.17
CA ALA A 141 -20.64 -32.34 3.84
C ALA A 141 -21.58 -31.66 2.84
N LEU A 142 -22.83 -31.37 3.23
CA LEU A 142 -23.77 -30.59 2.43
C LEU A 142 -23.30 -29.16 2.19
N SER A 143 -22.54 -28.58 3.13
CA SER A 143 -22.00 -27.22 2.99
C SER A 143 -20.90 -27.13 1.90
N LEU A 144 -20.26 -28.25 1.54
CA LEU A 144 -19.25 -28.29 0.47
C LEU A 144 -19.83 -27.90 -0.90
N PRO A 145 -20.88 -28.57 -1.45
CA PRO A 145 -21.48 -28.15 -2.72
C PRO A 145 -22.17 -26.78 -2.62
N LEU A 146 -22.69 -26.39 -1.46
CA LEU A 146 -23.28 -25.05 -1.27
C LEU A 146 -22.26 -23.92 -1.45
N SER A 147 -20.97 -24.17 -1.21
CA SER A 147 -19.92 -23.19 -1.50
C SER A 147 -19.83 -22.83 -3.01
N LEU A 148 -20.34 -23.70 -3.88
CA LEU A 148 -20.38 -23.49 -5.32
C LEU A 148 -21.59 -22.66 -5.78
N LEU A 149 -22.51 -22.30 -4.88
CA LEU A 149 -23.66 -21.44 -5.19
C LEU A 149 -23.27 -19.96 -5.24
N ASN A 150 -22.31 -19.65 -6.10
CA ASN A 150 -21.86 -18.30 -6.41
C ASN A 150 -21.77 -18.11 -7.94
N PRO A 151 -21.72 -16.87 -8.46
CA PRO A 151 -21.70 -16.63 -9.91
C PRO A 151 -20.53 -17.30 -10.66
N ASN A 152 -19.41 -17.59 -10.00
CA ASN A 152 -18.27 -18.28 -10.59
C ASN A 152 -18.41 -19.81 -10.55
N GLY A 153 -19.30 -20.35 -9.72
CA GLY A 153 -19.51 -21.79 -9.56
C GLY A 153 -18.21 -22.55 -9.31
N PHE A 154 -18.03 -23.65 -10.04
CA PHE A 154 -16.84 -24.51 -9.98
C PHE A 154 -15.54 -23.80 -10.44
N LYS A 155 -15.64 -22.76 -11.30
CA LYS A 155 -14.46 -22.02 -11.77
C LYS A 155 -13.72 -21.34 -10.61
N GLY A 156 -14.45 -20.98 -9.54
CA GLY A 156 -13.87 -20.39 -8.34
C GLY A 156 -12.84 -21.29 -7.64
N LEU A 157 -12.95 -22.62 -7.77
CA LEU A 157 -12.01 -23.56 -7.15
C LEU A 157 -10.61 -23.46 -7.75
N PHE A 158 -10.49 -23.10 -9.03
CA PHE A 158 -9.20 -22.98 -9.73
C PHE A 158 -8.64 -21.56 -9.71
N TYR A 159 -9.26 -20.66 -8.95
CA TYR A 159 -8.84 -19.26 -8.88
C TYR A 159 -7.37 -19.13 -8.41
N PHE A 160 -6.96 -19.94 -7.42
CA PHE A 160 -5.57 -19.93 -6.91
C PHE A 160 -4.52 -20.31 -7.96
N MET A 161 -4.85 -21.16 -8.94
CA MET A 161 -3.94 -21.54 -10.02
C MET A 161 -3.67 -20.35 -10.95
N ARG A 162 -4.66 -19.46 -11.12
CA ARG A 162 -4.51 -18.26 -11.96
C ARG A 162 -3.68 -17.18 -11.26
N ILE A 163 -3.76 -17.07 -9.92
CA ILE A 163 -3.05 -16.04 -9.14
C ILE A 163 -1.52 -16.21 -9.17
N GLN A 164 -0.99 -17.40 -9.48
CA GLN A 164 0.46 -17.65 -9.40
C GLN A 164 1.31 -16.70 -10.26
N SER A 165 0.79 -16.18 -11.37
CA SER A 165 1.51 -15.19 -12.18
C SER A 165 1.51 -13.77 -11.58
N ILE A 166 0.60 -13.44 -10.65
CA ILE A 166 0.59 -12.18 -9.87
C ILE A 166 1.48 -12.30 -8.62
N LEU A 167 1.66 -13.49 -8.06
CA LEU A 167 2.58 -13.69 -6.93
C LEU A 167 4.01 -13.23 -7.28
N ALA A 168 4.40 -13.39 -8.54
CA ALA A 168 5.70 -12.96 -9.07
C ALA A 168 5.84 -11.42 -9.21
N SER A 169 4.73 -10.66 -9.18
CA SER A 169 4.74 -9.22 -9.48
C SER A 169 4.76 -8.30 -8.26
N GLY A 170 4.85 -8.86 -7.05
CA GLY A 170 4.96 -8.09 -5.80
C GLY A 170 3.63 -7.53 -5.28
N GLY A 171 3.69 -6.84 -4.14
CA GLY A 171 2.52 -6.24 -3.47
C GLY A 171 1.89 -7.12 -2.39
N GLU A 172 0.58 -6.97 -2.15
CA GLU A 172 -0.13 -7.65 -1.04
C GLU A 172 -0.26 -9.17 -1.19
N TRP A 173 -0.04 -9.65 -2.42
CA TRP A 173 -0.06 -11.06 -2.78
C TRP A 173 1.27 -11.76 -2.48
N ALA A 174 2.34 -11.00 -2.34
CA ALA A 174 3.67 -11.53 -2.08
C ALA A 174 3.77 -12.17 -0.68
N SER A 175 4.70 -13.12 -0.57
CA SER A 175 5.11 -13.69 0.70
C SER A 175 5.84 -12.63 1.54
N ILE A 176 5.88 -12.80 2.86
CA ILE A 176 6.71 -11.91 3.71
C ILE A 176 8.17 -11.97 3.28
N ALA A 177 8.65 -13.14 2.85
CA ALA A 177 10.02 -13.32 2.37
C ALA A 177 10.29 -12.54 1.07
N ASP A 178 9.35 -12.55 0.12
CA ASP A 178 9.46 -11.81 -1.14
C ASP A 178 9.38 -10.30 -0.92
N ILE A 179 8.53 -9.83 0.00
CA ILE A 179 8.47 -8.42 0.37
C ILE A 179 9.81 -7.98 0.97
N ILE A 180 10.39 -8.79 1.86
CA ILE A 180 11.68 -8.47 2.48
C ILE A 180 12.82 -8.42 1.45
N LYS A 181 12.78 -9.31 0.45
CA LYS A 181 13.88 -9.47 -0.52
C LYS A 181 13.79 -8.52 -1.73
N ASN A 182 12.58 -8.29 -2.24
CA ASN A 182 12.38 -7.72 -3.58
C ASN A 182 11.46 -6.48 -3.61
N ALA A 183 10.85 -6.07 -2.48
CA ALA A 183 9.95 -4.92 -2.53
C ALA A 183 10.72 -3.62 -2.82
N PRO A 184 10.19 -2.74 -3.69
CA PRO A 184 10.66 -1.36 -3.80
C PRO A 184 10.69 -0.69 -2.42
N LEU A 185 11.62 0.25 -2.22
CA LEU A 185 11.84 0.90 -0.93
C LEU A 185 10.54 1.45 -0.30
N GLU A 186 9.67 2.02 -1.13
CA GLU A 186 8.39 2.58 -0.72
C GLU A 186 7.45 1.54 -0.11
N LEU A 187 7.26 0.42 -0.83
CA LEU A 187 6.46 -0.70 -0.36
C LEU A 187 7.11 -1.34 0.89
N TYR A 188 8.43 -1.47 0.90
CA TYR A 188 9.17 -2.01 2.04
C TYR A 188 8.88 -1.25 3.32
N ILE A 189 9.05 0.08 3.30
CA ILE A 189 8.89 0.89 4.50
C ILE A 189 7.41 0.99 4.92
N SER A 190 6.45 0.95 3.98
CA SER A 190 5.02 0.92 4.30
C SER A 190 4.59 -0.38 5.03
N TYR A 191 5.28 -1.50 4.78
CA TYR A 191 4.98 -2.82 5.35
C TYR A 191 5.87 -3.22 6.52
N GLN A 192 7.08 -2.64 6.66
CA GLN A 192 8.11 -3.08 7.62
C GLN A 192 7.58 -3.21 9.05
N TYR A 193 6.75 -2.25 9.45
CA TYR A 193 6.18 -2.17 10.79
C TYR A 193 5.13 -3.25 11.03
N LYS A 194 4.27 -3.50 10.04
CA LYS A 194 3.26 -4.56 10.08
C LYS A 194 3.94 -5.93 10.10
N ILE A 195 5.01 -6.10 9.33
CA ILE A 195 5.84 -7.32 9.31
C ILE A 195 6.51 -7.52 10.66
N LEU A 196 7.16 -6.50 11.22
CA LEU A 196 7.85 -6.58 12.51
C LEU A 196 6.87 -6.96 13.63
N LEU A 197 5.72 -6.30 13.72
CA LEU A 197 4.68 -6.65 14.71
C LEU A 197 4.20 -8.08 14.57
N TYR A 198 4.02 -8.53 13.34
CA TYR A 198 3.59 -9.89 13.07
C TYR A 198 4.67 -10.92 13.43
N LEU A 199 5.94 -10.70 13.06
CA LEU A 199 7.05 -11.57 13.42
C LEU A 199 7.24 -11.65 14.94
N LEU A 200 7.08 -10.52 15.60
CA LEU A 200 7.14 -10.41 17.03
C LEU A 200 6.01 -11.18 17.72
N PHE A 201 4.77 -11.04 17.22
CA PHE A 201 3.65 -11.85 17.64
C PHE A 201 3.91 -13.35 17.40
N LEU A 202 4.47 -13.70 16.25
CA LEU A 202 4.81 -15.09 15.90
C LEU A 202 5.86 -15.67 16.86
N VAL A 203 6.90 -14.90 17.21
CA VAL A 203 7.91 -15.30 18.20
C VAL A 203 7.26 -15.51 19.57
N LEU A 204 6.46 -14.54 20.05
CA LEU A 204 5.74 -14.67 21.32
C LEU A 204 4.81 -15.88 21.32
N TYR A 205 4.11 -16.13 20.21
CA TYR A 205 3.27 -17.30 20.01
C TYR A 205 4.07 -18.60 20.09
N ILE A 206 5.18 -18.72 19.35
CA ILE A 206 6.05 -19.89 19.36
C ILE A 206 6.62 -20.15 20.76
N LEU A 207 7.12 -19.12 21.46
CA LEU A 207 7.63 -19.26 22.83
C LEU A 207 6.53 -19.75 23.80
N THR A 208 5.31 -19.24 23.62
CA THR A 208 4.14 -19.64 24.41
C THR A 208 3.74 -21.10 24.13
N VAL A 209 3.82 -21.54 22.88
CA VAL A 209 3.57 -22.93 22.46
C VAL A 209 4.68 -23.88 22.98
N ILE A 210 5.95 -23.53 22.83
CA ILE A 210 7.10 -24.34 23.28
C ILE A 210 7.09 -24.52 24.80
N SER A 211 6.80 -23.46 25.56
CA SER A 211 6.67 -23.55 27.02
C SER A 211 5.49 -24.43 27.47
N SER A 212 4.61 -24.83 26.55
CA SER A 212 3.38 -25.57 26.80
C SER A 212 3.29 -26.89 26.04
N LEU A 213 4.42 -27.43 25.55
CA LEU A 213 4.49 -28.69 24.78
C LEU A 213 3.81 -29.89 25.47
N GLY A 214 3.78 -29.92 26.81
CA GLY A 214 3.06 -30.94 27.58
C GLY A 214 1.54 -30.90 27.40
N ILE A 215 0.97 -29.72 27.15
CA ILE A 215 -0.46 -29.49 26.89
C ILE A 215 -0.83 -29.85 25.43
N LEU A 216 0.14 -29.79 24.52
CA LEU A 216 -0.02 -30.06 23.09
C LEU A 216 -0.06 -31.55 22.73
N ARG A 217 0.26 -32.46 23.66
CA ARG A 217 0.34 -33.91 23.40
C ARG A 217 -0.97 -34.55 22.95
N LYS A 218 -2.09 -33.82 22.98
CA LYS A 218 -3.34 -34.19 22.31
C LYS A 218 -3.56 -33.22 21.16
N ILE A 219 -3.54 -33.71 19.92
CA ILE A 219 -3.85 -32.92 18.73
C ILE A 219 -5.30 -32.41 18.87
N SER A 220 -5.45 -31.16 19.30
CA SER A 220 -6.74 -30.50 19.42
C SER A 220 -7.05 -29.74 18.13
N LEU A 221 -8.32 -29.57 17.81
CA LEU A 221 -8.78 -28.74 16.69
C LEU A 221 -8.11 -27.34 16.71
N TRP A 222 -7.98 -26.76 17.90
CA TRP A 222 -7.37 -25.45 18.12
C TRP A 222 -5.87 -25.45 17.81
N GLY A 223 -5.16 -26.53 18.14
CA GLY A 223 -3.76 -26.72 17.75
C GLY A 223 -3.60 -26.72 16.22
N ILE A 224 -4.44 -27.45 15.49
CA ILE A 224 -4.39 -27.48 14.01
C ILE A 224 -4.76 -26.11 13.42
N LEU A 225 -5.87 -25.50 13.86
CA LEU A 225 -6.28 -24.18 13.38
C LEU A 225 -5.21 -23.12 13.63
N SER A 226 -4.46 -23.25 14.73
CA SER A 226 -3.39 -22.32 15.06
C SER A 226 -2.20 -22.35 14.09
N LEU A 227 -2.01 -23.42 13.31
CA LEU A 227 -1.06 -23.43 12.19
C LEU A 227 -1.42 -22.42 11.11
N GLY A 228 -2.67 -21.93 11.10
CA GLY A 228 -3.09 -20.78 10.32
C GLY A 228 -2.24 -19.53 10.56
N ILE A 229 -1.53 -19.44 11.69
CA ILE A 229 -0.56 -18.38 11.93
C ILE A 229 0.54 -18.36 10.87
N LEU A 230 0.78 -19.44 10.11
CA LEU A 230 1.79 -19.48 9.04
C LEU A 230 1.27 -18.93 7.71
N LEU A 231 -0.05 -18.76 7.53
CA LEU A 231 -0.63 -18.23 6.29
C LEU A 231 -0.03 -16.89 5.83
N PRO A 232 0.26 -15.92 6.72
CA PRO A 232 0.82 -14.64 6.32
C PRO A 232 2.24 -14.74 5.78
N ILE A 233 2.97 -15.81 6.11
CA ILE A 233 4.30 -16.07 5.55
C ILE A 233 4.18 -16.29 4.05
N VAL A 234 3.19 -17.07 3.62
CA VAL A 234 2.94 -17.39 2.20
C VAL A 234 2.17 -16.27 1.50
N TRP A 235 1.15 -15.73 2.16
CA TRP A 235 0.28 -14.66 1.65
C TRP A 235 0.12 -13.61 2.71
N PHE A 236 0.92 -12.54 2.66
CA PHE A 236 0.88 -11.44 3.65
C PHE A 236 -0.55 -10.92 3.85
N ARG A 237 -1.40 -11.06 2.83
CA ARG A 237 -2.81 -10.70 2.92
C ARG A 237 -3.65 -11.39 3.99
N GLN A 238 -3.27 -12.59 4.40
CA GLN A 238 -4.01 -13.40 5.37
C GLN A 238 -3.63 -13.11 6.83
N LEU A 239 -2.89 -12.02 7.11
CA LEU A 239 -2.47 -11.63 8.47
C LEU A 239 -3.61 -11.66 9.51
N PRO A 240 -4.78 -11.01 9.29
CA PRO A 240 -5.87 -11.06 10.27
C PRO A 240 -6.40 -12.47 10.48
N LEU A 241 -6.52 -13.25 9.39
CA LEU A 241 -7.02 -14.62 9.46
C LEU A 241 -6.08 -15.52 10.29
N GLY A 242 -4.77 -15.44 10.06
CA GLY A 242 -3.80 -16.23 10.81
C GLY A 242 -3.85 -15.96 12.31
N ILE A 243 -3.98 -14.68 12.70
CA ILE A 243 -4.10 -14.28 14.11
C ILE A 243 -5.43 -14.75 14.70
N LEU A 244 -6.54 -14.58 13.97
CA LEU A 244 -7.87 -15.02 14.41
C LEU A 244 -7.90 -16.52 14.68
N LEU A 245 -7.33 -17.34 13.78
CA LEU A 245 -7.27 -18.80 13.95
C LEU A 245 -6.33 -19.25 15.06
N ALA A 246 -5.25 -18.51 15.33
CA ALA A 246 -4.30 -18.79 16.42
C ALA A 246 -4.79 -18.33 17.79
N SER A 247 -5.67 -17.33 17.85
CA SER A 247 -6.08 -16.70 19.09
C SER A 247 -6.76 -17.63 20.11
N PRO A 248 -7.64 -18.61 19.76
CA PRO A 248 -8.22 -19.51 20.75
C PRO A 248 -7.15 -20.39 21.42
N MET A 249 -6.18 -20.86 20.64
CA MET A 249 -5.06 -21.66 21.15
C MET A 249 -4.18 -20.85 22.10
N MET A 250 -3.87 -19.61 21.73
CA MET A 250 -3.15 -18.69 22.59
C MET A 250 -3.86 -18.48 23.94
N VAL A 251 -5.19 -18.33 23.94
CA VAL A 251 -5.96 -18.18 25.18
C VAL A 251 -5.95 -19.46 26.03
N ILE A 252 -6.06 -20.65 25.43
CA ILE A 252 -5.93 -21.93 26.15
C ILE A 252 -4.59 -21.99 26.88
N ILE A 253 -3.51 -21.62 26.19
CA ILE A 253 -2.17 -21.64 26.77
C ILE A 253 -2.04 -20.59 27.87
N LEU A 254 -2.49 -19.35 27.63
CA LEU A 254 -2.47 -18.28 28.65
C LEU A 254 -3.29 -18.66 29.90
N ASN A 255 -4.32 -19.49 29.75
CA ASN A 255 -5.11 -20.04 30.86
C ASN A 255 -4.45 -21.20 31.61
N SER A 256 -3.41 -21.82 31.06
CA SER A 256 -2.62 -22.81 31.81
C SER A 256 -1.69 -22.16 32.84
N PHE A 257 -1.29 -20.90 32.64
CA PHE A 257 -0.59 -20.12 33.66
C PHE A 257 -1.55 -19.78 34.80
N LYS A 258 -1.08 -19.84 36.04
CA LYS A 258 -1.88 -19.55 37.25
C LYS A 258 -1.39 -18.30 37.98
N GLY A 259 -2.31 -17.59 38.62
CA GLY A 259 -2.00 -16.50 39.55
C GLY A 259 -1.34 -15.28 38.89
N TRP A 260 -0.27 -14.76 39.50
CA TRP A 260 0.39 -13.54 39.05
C TRP A 260 1.15 -13.70 37.72
N TRP A 261 1.67 -14.88 37.42
CA TRP A 261 2.34 -15.18 36.15
C TRP A 261 1.42 -15.04 34.95
N GLN A 262 0.16 -15.46 35.10
CA GLN A 262 -0.86 -15.27 34.07
C GLN A 262 -1.11 -13.77 33.82
N ARG A 263 -1.26 -12.98 34.89
CA ARG A 263 -1.46 -11.53 34.80
C ARG A 263 -0.26 -10.84 34.15
N LEU A 264 0.96 -11.26 34.48
CA LEU A 264 2.17 -10.73 33.85
C LEU A 264 2.26 -11.11 32.37
N ALA A 265 1.96 -12.35 31.98
CA ALA A 265 1.98 -12.74 30.58
C ALA A 265 1.00 -11.89 29.76
N ILE A 266 -0.26 -11.78 30.21
CA ILE A 266 -1.28 -10.95 29.54
C ILE A 266 -0.87 -9.47 29.54
N GLY A 267 -0.44 -8.96 30.70
CA GLY A 267 -0.04 -7.57 30.88
C GLY A 267 1.13 -7.19 29.96
N SER A 268 2.18 -8.01 29.92
CA SER A 268 3.34 -7.81 29.05
C SER A 268 2.95 -7.85 27.58
N ILE A 269 2.19 -8.85 27.12
CA ILE A 269 1.75 -8.93 25.71
C ILE A 269 0.87 -7.72 25.37
N THR A 270 -0.03 -7.30 26.27
CA THR A 270 -0.91 -6.13 26.06
C THR A 270 -0.12 -4.83 26.00
N ILE A 271 0.75 -4.56 26.98
CA ILE A 271 1.60 -3.37 27.02
C ILE A 271 2.46 -3.31 25.76
N PHE A 272 3.02 -4.45 25.36
CA PHE A 272 3.92 -4.50 24.24
C PHE A 272 3.21 -4.33 22.89
N THR A 273 2.04 -4.93 22.70
CA THR A 273 1.22 -4.72 21.50
C THR A 273 0.67 -3.30 21.42
N LEU A 274 0.28 -2.70 22.55
CA LEU A 274 -0.13 -1.29 22.62
C LEU A 274 1.04 -0.34 22.38
N ALA A 275 2.22 -0.59 22.96
CA ALA A 275 3.42 0.20 22.75
C ALA A 275 3.85 0.12 21.29
N ALA A 276 3.84 -1.08 20.71
CA ALA A 276 4.22 -1.29 19.34
C ALA A 276 3.18 -0.68 18.38
N PHE A 277 1.88 -0.77 18.67
CA PHE A 277 0.83 -0.02 17.97
C PHE A 277 0.99 1.49 18.12
N PHE A 278 1.34 2.00 19.30
CA PHE A 278 1.58 3.42 19.54
C PHE A 278 2.81 3.91 18.77
N LEU A 279 3.88 3.13 18.73
CA LEU A 279 5.05 3.42 17.91
C LEU A 279 4.69 3.42 16.42
N LEU A 280 3.84 2.48 15.98
CA LEU A 280 3.32 2.49 14.61
C LEU A 280 2.47 3.71 14.35
N PHE A 281 1.57 4.04 15.26
CA PHE A 281 0.71 5.21 15.21
C PHE A 281 1.51 6.52 15.18
N LYS A 282 2.60 6.60 15.94
CA LYS A 282 3.50 7.75 15.92
C LYS A 282 4.29 7.81 14.62
N ALA A 283 4.76 6.67 14.11
CA ALA A 283 5.46 6.58 12.84
C ALA A 283 4.54 6.94 11.67
N SER A 284 3.32 6.41 11.64
CA SER A 284 2.36 6.58 10.54
C SER A 284 1.43 7.77 10.70
N GLY A 285 1.54 8.56 11.76
CA GLY A 285 0.55 9.59 12.09
C GLY A 285 -0.88 9.07 12.28
N LEU A 286 -1.80 10.01 12.57
CA LEU A 286 -3.24 9.77 12.69
C LEU A 286 -3.91 9.71 11.31
N PRO A 287 -4.44 8.56 10.85
CA PRO A 287 -5.32 8.52 9.68
C PRO A 287 -6.78 8.85 10.09
N ILE A 288 -7.00 9.66 11.13
CA ILE A 288 -8.35 10.16 11.48
C ILE A 288 -8.78 11.28 10.52
N ARG A 289 -7.91 11.70 9.62
CA ARG A 289 -8.35 12.52 8.48
C ARG A 289 -9.01 11.60 7.47
N LEU A 290 -10.32 11.77 7.30
CA LEU A 290 -11.00 11.46 6.05
C LEU A 290 -10.18 12.14 4.95
N SER A 291 -9.36 11.36 4.24
CA SER A 291 -8.55 11.82 3.12
C SER A 291 -9.47 12.60 2.19
N VAL A 292 -9.18 13.89 2.01
CA VAL A 292 -9.77 14.68 0.94
C VAL A 292 -9.20 14.08 -0.34
N SER A 293 -10.02 13.23 -0.97
CA SER A 293 -9.84 12.55 -2.25
C SER A 293 -8.38 12.49 -2.76
N ALA A 294 -7.66 11.37 -2.57
CA ALA A 294 -6.47 11.10 -3.40
C ALA A 294 -6.83 10.73 -4.85
N TYR A 295 -8.11 10.84 -5.22
CA TYR A 295 -8.57 10.61 -6.57
C TYR A 295 -8.64 11.93 -7.34
N PRO A 296 -8.31 11.91 -8.65
CA PRO A 296 -8.22 13.11 -9.44
C PRO A 296 -9.60 13.57 -9.95
N GLU A 297 -10.41 14.17 -9.06
CA GLU A 297 -11.70 14.79 -9.43
C GLU A 297 -11.57 15.74 -10.62
N GLU A 298 -10.49 16.52 -10.65
CA GLU A 298 -10.25 17.49 -11.71
C GLU A 298 -9.96 16.87 -13.07
N VAL A 299 -9.34 15.68 -13.10
CA VAL A 299 -9.14 14.91 -14.34
C VAL A 299 -10.49 14.47 -14.88
N VAL A 300 -11.37 13.97 -14.02
CA VAL A 300 -12.74 13.59 -14.42
C VAL A 300 -13.49 14.82 -14.92
N GLN A 301 -13.47 15.93 -14.18
CA GLN A 301 -14.12 17.18 -14.60
C GLN A 301 -13.60 17.69 -15.95
N PHE A 302 -12.29 17.59 -16.21
CA PHE A 302 -11.71 17.96 -17.50
C PHE A 302 -12.22 17.05 -18.62
N LEU A 303 -12.17 15.72 -18.43
CA LEU A 303 -12.66 14.76 -19.42
C LEU A 303 -14.15 14.96 -19.71
N GLU A 304 -14.96 15.28 -18.70
CA GLU A 304 -16.39 15.56 -18.84
C GLU A 304 -16.65 16.88 -19.57
N LYS A 305 -15.96 17.96 -19.16
CA LYS A 305 -16.09 19.30 -19.75
C LYS A 305 -15.88 19.28 -21.26
N TYR A 306 -14.85 18.57 -21.72
CA TYR A 306 -14.52 18.47 -23.14
C TYR A 306 -15.13 17.25 -23.84
N ARG A 307 -15.95 16.46 -23.12
CA ARG A 307 -16.60 15.23 -23.59
C ARG A 307 -15.59 14.31 -24.29
N LEU A 308 -14.45 14.08 -23.62
CA LEU A 308 -13.41 13.17 -24.05
C LEU A 308 -13.76 11.76 -23.57
N GLY A 309 -13.61 10.79 -24.46
CA GLY A 309 -13.91 9.38 -24.22
C GLY A 309 -13.17 8.51 -25.23
N GLY A 310 -13.10 7.22 -24.96
CA GLY A 310 -12.29 6.28 -25.75
C GLY A 310 -11.45 5.35 -24.88
N ARG A 311 -10.43 4.73 -25.47
CA ARG A 311 -9.45 3.88 -24.78
C ARG A 311 -8.47 4.76 -24.03
N ILE A 312 -8.49 4.67 -22.70
CA ILE A 312 -7.64 5.45 -21.83
C ILE A 312 -6.48 4.57 -21.35
N PHE A 313 -5.25 4.99 -21.63
CA PHE A 313 -4.09 4.48 -20.92
C PHE A 313 -3.94 5.23 -19.60
N ASN A 314 -4.09 4.52 -18.49
CA ASN A 314 -4.06 5.06 -17.15
C ASN A 314 -3.22 4.16 -16.24
N ASN A 315 -2.77 4.72 -15.13
CA ASN A 315 -2.18 3.90 -14.09
C ASN A 315 -3.18 2.98 -13.41
N GLN A 316 -2.70 1.87 -12.88
CA GLN A 316 -3.53 0.87 -12.19
C GLN A 316 -4.43 1.45 -11.08
N ARG A 317 -3.98 2.53 -10.42
CA ARG A 317 -4.64 3.11 -9.24
C ARG A 317 -5.94 3.83 -9.59
N ILE A 318 -5.97 4.55 -10.71
CA ILE A 318 -7.11 5.41 -11.06
C ILE A 318 -8.10 4.76 -12.02
N GLY A 319 -7.80 3.57 -12.57
CA GLY A 319 -8.65 2.94 -13.58
C GLY A 319 -10.09 2.71 -13.10
N ALA A 320 -10.26 2.13 -11.92
CA ALA A 320 -11.59 1.90 -11.35
C ALA A 320 -12.33 3.22 -11.06
N TYR A 321 -11.60 4.27 -10.64
CA TYR A 321 -12.15 5.59 -10.38
C TYR A 321 -12.65 6.27 -11.66
N LEU A 322 -11.83 6.29 -12.71
CA LEU A 322 -12.21 6.82 -14.02
C LEU A 322 -13.44 6.09 -14.57
N TYR A 323 -13.46 4.75 -14.50
CA TYR A 323 -14.61 3.97 -14.95
C TYR A 323 -15.87 4.25 -14.13
N TYR A 324 -15.76 4.37 -12.81
CA TYR A 324 -16.90 4.67 -11.93
C TYR A 324 -17.58 5.99 -12.27
N HIS A 325 -16.81 7.04 -12.57
CA HIS A 325 -17.34 8.37 -12.86
C HIS A 325 -17.73 8.58 -14.33
N LEU A 326 -17.00 7.99 -15.27
CA LEU A 326 -17.20 8.25 -16.69
C LEU A 326 -18.04 7.17 -17.40
N GLY A 327 -18.19 6.00 -16.77
CA GLY A 327 -18.95 4.86 -17.28
C GLY A 327 -18.42 4.34 -18.61
N ASP A 328 -19.32 3.88 -19.47
CA ASP A 328 -18.98 3.27 -20.76
C ASP A 328 -18.38 4.25 -21.79
N ARG A 329 -18.31 5.55 -21.47
CA ARG A 329 -17.60 6.55 -22.29
C ARG A 329 -16.09 6.28 -22.34
N VAL A 330 -15.56 5.58 -21.33
CA VAL A 330 -14.13 5.29 -21.24
C VAL A 330 -13.89 3.78 -21.15
N LYS A 331 -12.81 3.35 -21.81
CA LYS A 331 -12.27 2.00 -21.68
C LYS A 331 -10.89 2.12 -21.06
N VAL A 332 -10.85 2.01 -19.74
CA VAL A 332 -9.60 2.08 -18.97
C VAL A 332 -8.70 0.90 -19.31
N TYR A 333 -7.40 1.13 -19.34
CA TYR A 333 -6.43 0.12 -19.75
C TYR A 333 -6.28 -0.99 -18.70
N MET A 334 -6.17 -0.60 -17.43
CA MET A 334 -6.19 -1.52 -16.29
C MET A 334 -6.64 -0.82 -15.00
N ASP A 335 -6.95 -1.62 -13.98
CA ASP A 335 -7.20 -1.15 -12.61
C ASP A 335 -6.62 -2.13 -11.59
N THR A 336 -6.85 -1.89 -10.30
CA THR A 336 -6.30 -2.69 -9.19
C THR A 336 -6.85 -4.13 -9.09
N ARG A 337 -7.75 -4.55 -9.98
CA ARG A 337 -8.29 -5.92 -10.03
C ARG A 337 -7.43 -6.79 -10.93
N ASP A 338 -6.19 -6.99 -10.50
CA ASP A 338 -5.13 -7.69 -11.27
C ASP A 338 -5.56 -9.07 -11.76
N ASP A 339 -6.41 -9.72 -10.99
CA ASP A 339 -6.95 -11.04 -11.28
C ASP A 339 -7.78 -11.10 -12.57
N LEU A 340 -8.34 -9.97 -13.02
CA LEU A 340 -9.07 -9.87 -14.28
C LEU A 340 -8.16 -9.93 -15.51
N TYR A 341 -6.88 -9.57 -15.37
CA TYR A 341 -5.93 -9.44 -16.48
C TYR A 341 -5.01 -10.66 -16.63
N LEU A 342 -5.16 -11.66 -15.77
CA LEU A 342 -4.32 -12.87 -15.67
C LEU A 342 -4.17 -13.67 -16.98
N SER A 343 -5.19 -13.68 -17.82
CA SER A 343 -5.16 -14.40 -19.11
C SER A 343 -4.75 -13.52 -20.29
N THR A 344 -4.22 -12.32 -20.03
CA THR A 344 -3.91 -11.32 -21.05
C THR A 344 -2.47 -10.84 -20.95
N SER A 345 -1.96 -10.20 -22.00
CA SER A 345 -0.64 -9.56 -21.94
C SER A 345 -0.67 -8.19 -21.24
N VAL A 346 -1.84 -7.69 -20.82
CA VAL A 346 -2.02 -6.30 -20.30
C VAL A 346 -1.00 -5.98 -19.21
N PHE A 347 -0.87 -6.85 -18.21
CA PHE A 347 0.01 -6.64 -17.07
C PHE A 347 1.50 -6.71 -17.46
N ILE A 348 1.86 -7.65 -18.32
CA ILE A 348 3.24 -7.81 -18.83
C ILE A 348 3.62 -6.61 -19.70
N ASP A 349 2.73 -6.19 -20.59
CA ASP A 349 2.95 -5.07 -21.49
C ASP A 349 3.03 -3.75 -20.70
N TYR A 350 2.18 -3.56 -19.69
CA TYR A 350 2.24 -2.41 -18.76
C TYR A 350 3.59 -2.37 -18.02
N ASN A 351 3.98 -3.47 -17.38
CA ASN A 351 5.25 -3.52 -16.64
C ASN A 351 6.47 -3.36 -17.56
N ARG A 352 6.39 -3.81 -18.81
CA ARG A 352 7.47 -3.63 -19.78
C ARG A 352 7.66 -2.16 -20.14
N VAL A 353 6.59 -1.40 -20.30
CA VAL A 353 6.66 0.04 -20.57
C VAL A 353 7.40 0.76 -19.45
N PHE A 354 6.98 0.56 -18.19
CA PHE A 354 7.60 1.25 -17.06
C PHE A 354 8.96 0.68 -16.65
N GLY A 355 9.20 -0.61 -16.88
CA GLY A 355 10.48 -1.27 -16.54
C GLY A 355 11.60 -1.05 -17.55
N SER A 356 11.31 -0.61 -18.78
CA SER A 356 12.32 -0.46 -19.83
C SER A 356 12.76 0.99 -20.09
N GLY A 357 12.04 1.99 -19.56
CA GLY A 357 12.30 3.41 -19.84
C GLY A 357 12.23 3.77 -21.33
N LYS A 358 11.61 2.92 -22.16
CA LYS A 358 11.52 3.09 -23.60
C LYS A 358 10.41 4.06 -23.97
N ASN A 359 10.50 4.58 -25.19
CA ASN A 359 9.47 5.40 -25.81
C ASN A 359 8.08 4.71 -25.70
N LEU A 360 7.11 5.43 -25.13
CA LEU A 360 5.75 4.95 -24.87
C LEU A 360 4.88 4.95 -26.13
N ILE A 361 5.21 5.78 -27.14
CA ILE A 361 4.39 5.99 -28.34
C ILE A 361 4.07 4.67 -29.09
N PRO A 362 5.05 3.79 -29.39
CA PRO A 362 4.75 2.53 -30.10
C PRO A 362 3.78 1.62 -29.33
N PHE A 363 3.81 1.69 -28.00
CA PHE A 363 2.87 0.95 -27.16
C PHE A 363 1.46 1.54 -27.29
N LEU A 364 1.31 2.87 -27.25
CA LEU A 364 0.02 3.54 -27.39
C LEU A 364 -0.62 3.23 -28.75
N GLU A 365 0.19 3.21 -29.82
CA GLU A 365 -0.25 2.83 -31.16
C GLU A 365 -0.70 1.36 -31.23
N LYS A 366 0.11 0.43 -30.70
CA LYS A 366 -0.23 -1.01 -30.63
C LYS A 366 -1.58 -1.25 -29.94
N HIS A 367 -1.87 -0.49 -28.89
CA HIS A 367 -3.09 -0.63 -28.09
C HIS A 367 -4.23 0.30 -28.54
N ALA A 368 -4.05 1.05 -29.62
CA ALA A 368 -5.00 2.03 -30.15
C ALA A 368 -5.56 2.96 -29.06
N VAL A 369 -4.65 3.49 -28.24
CA VAL A 369 -4.98 4.39 -27.12
C VAL A 369 -5.43 5.74 -27.68
N ASP A 370 -6.53 6.25 -27.15
CA ASP A 370 -7.11 7.53 -27.55
C ASP A 370 -6.70 8.67 -26.59
N ILE A 371 -6.47 8.33 -25.31
CA ILE A 371 -6.19 9.29 -24.24
C ILE A 371 -5.19 8.66 -23.27
N VAL A 372 -4.20 9.43 -22.82
CA VAL A 372 -3.33 9.06 -21.70
C VAL A 372 -3.71 9.90 -20.49
N VAL A 373 -3.94 9.26 -19.35
CA VAL A 373 -4.04 9.89 -18.03
C VAL A 373 -2.87 9.39 -17.19
N GLY A 374 -1.79 10.17 -17.19
CA GLY A 374 -0.52 9.77 -16.57
C GLY A 374 -0.31 10.39 -15.20
N ASP A 375 0.36 9.65 -14.31
CA ASP A 375 0.86 10.13 -13.01
C ASP A 375 2.36 10.44 -13.15
N HIS A 376 2.68 11.71 -13.35
CA HIS A 376 4.06 12.13 -13.63
C HIS A 376 4.98 12.00 -12.41
N LEU A 377 4.43 11.83 -11.21
CA LEU A 377 5.21 11.66 -9.98
C LEU A 377 5.56 10.19 -9.72
N SER A 378 4.61 9.25 -9.89
CA SER A 378 4.85 7.85 -9.52
C SER A 378 5.36 6.94 -10.65
N GLU A 379 5.14 7.31 -11.91
CA GLU A 379 5.43 6.44 -13.06
C GLU A 379 6.55 6.97 -13.97
N GLY A 380 7.05 8.17 -13.66
CA GLY A 380 8.37 8.66 -14.10
C GLY A 380 8.57 8.82 -15.61
N ILE A 381 9.83 8.64 -16.03
CA ILE A 381 10.38 9.00 -17.34
C ILE A 381 9.74 8.28 -18.55
N ALA A 382 8.99 7.20 -18.33
CA ALA A 382 8.27 6.50 -19.40
C ALA A 382 7.34 7.44 -20.18
N TYR A 383 6.78 8.45 -19.51
CA TYR A 383 5.91 9.44 -20.14
C TYR A 383 6.64 10.56 -20.89
N GLN A 384 7.97 10.70 -20.77
CA GLN A 384 8.72 11.80 -21.36
C GLN A 384 8.51 11.91 -22.89
N SER A 385 8.38 10.76 -23.55
CA SER A 385 8.11 10.71 -25.00
C SER A 385 6.81 11.41 -25.42
N LEU A 386 5.81 11.53 -24.55
CA LEU A 386 4.56 12.25 -24.84
C LEU A 386 4.74 13.77 -24.85
N PHE A 387 5.63 14.29 -23.99
CA PHE A 387 5.89 15.72 -23.89
C PHE A 387 6.68 16.21 -25.12
N ASN A 388 7.50 15.34 -25.70
CA ASN A 388 8.33 15.64 -26.88
C ASN A 388 7.80 15.02 -28.19
N SER A 389 6.51 14.64 -28.23
CA SER A 389 5.89 14.01 -29.39
C SER A 389 5.35 15.02 -30.40
N ASP A 390 5.50 14.73 -31.68
CA ASP A 390 4.83 15.46 -32.77
C ASP A 390 3.39 14.95 -33.03
N SER A 391 3.04 13.76 -32.52
CA SER A 391 1.74 13.12 -32.74
C SER A 391 0.80 13.21 -31.53
N TRP A 392 1.33 13.55 -30.36
CA TRP A 392 0.57 13.70 -29.10
C TRP A 392 0.70 15.10 -28.53
N SER A 393 -0.27 15.50 -27.71
CA SER A 393 -0.29 16.80 -27.04
C SER A 393 -0.82 16.67 -25.63
N VAL A 394 -0.08 17.24 -24.68
CA VAL A 394 -0.52 17.37 -23.29
C VAL A 394 -1.50 18.54 -23.22
N VAL A 395 -2.75 18.27 -22.87
CA VAL A 395 -3.86 19.24 -22.89
C VAL A 395 -4.36 19.62 -21.50
N TYR A 396 -3.90 18.88 -20.49
CA TYR A 396 -4.16 19.14 -19.09
C TYR A 396 -2.93 18.75 -18.27
N PHE A 397 -2.62 19.56 -17.28
CA PHE A 397 -1.54 19.31 -16.32
C PHE A 397 -2.01 19.81 -14.95
N SER A 398 -1.69 19.04 -13.91
CA SER A 398 -2.02 19.33 -12.50
C SER A 398 -0.83 18.98 -11.61
N ASP A 399 -1.03 19.04 -10.30
CA ASP A 399 0.00 18.71 -9.31
C ASP A 399 0.51 17.27 -9.37
N ARG A 400 -0.31 16.33 -9.85
CA ARG A 400 0.06 14.92 -9.95
C ARG A 400 -0.25 14.29 -11.31
N TYR A 401 -1.37 14.67 -11.93
CA TYR A 401 -1.84 14.04 -13.15
C TYR A 401 -1.74 14.96 -14.35
N PHE A 402 -1.54 14.37 -15.52
CA PHE A 402 -1.66 15.06 -16.80
C PHE A 402 -2.56 14.26 -17.75
N ILE A 403 -3.12 14.93 -18.75
CA ILE A 403 -3.87 14.29 -19.83
C ILE A 403 -3.18 14.61 -21.15
N ALA A 404 -2.84 13.57 -21.90
CA ALA A 404 -2.36 13.69 -23.26
C ALA A 404 -3.35 13.04 -24.24
N VAL A 405 -3.50 13.66 -25.41
CA VAL A 405 -4.37 13.18 -26.50
C VAL A 405 -3.62 13.31 -27.84
N PRO A 406 -4.04 12.59 -28.89
CA PRO A 406 -3.50 12.81 -30.23
C PRO A 406 -3.64 14.28 -30.65
N LEU A 407 -2.62 14.83 -31.32
CA LEU A 407 -2.59 16.23 -31.75
C LEU A 407 -3.81 16.60 -32.61
N THR A 408 -4.28 15.68 -33.45
CA THR A 408 -5.49 15.84 -34.26
C THR A 408 -6.74 16.00 -33.40
N LEU A 409 -6.85 15.24 -32.30
CA LEU A 409 -7.95 15.35 -31.36
C LEU A 409 -7.88 16.68 -30.58
N ALA A 410 -6.68 17.08 -30.15
CA ALA A 410 -6.48 18.38 -29.50
C ALA A 410 -6.97 19.54 -30.38
N LYS A 411 -6.55 19.57 -31.66
CA LYS A 411 -6.95 20.59 -32.63
C LYS A 411 -8.45 20.59 -32.89
N THR A 412 -9.04 19.42 -33.17
CA THR A 412 -10.47 19.32 -33.49
C THR A 412 -11.38 19.69 -32.32
N ARG A 413 -10.92 19.48 -31.07
CA ARG A 413 -11.65 19.83 -29.86
C ARG A 413 -11.30 21.21 -29.29
N GLY A 414 -10.45 21.98 -29.96
CA GLY A 414 -10.02 23.30 -29.50
C GLY A 414 -9.36 23.27 -28.12
N LEU A 415 -8.60 22.21 -27.84
CA LEU A 415 -7.86 22.06 -26.58
C LEU A 415 -6.56 22.86 -26.69
N ASN A 416 -6.24 23.59 -25.62
CA ASN A 416 -4.99 24.35 -25.53
C ASN A 416 -3.87 23.43 -25.04
N PRO A 417 -2.90 23.07 -25.88
CA PRO A 417 -1.79 22.22 -25.45
C PRO A 417 -0.83 22.99 -24.54
N TYR A 418 -0.16 22.26 -23.67
CA TYR A 418 1.04 22.71 -22.98
C TYR A 418 2.24 22.40 -23.86
N GLU A 419 2.89 23.43 -24.36
CA GLU A 419 3.90 23.27 -25.40
C GLU A 419 5.34 23.39 -24.89
N ALA A 420 5.53 24.00 -23.72
CA ALA A 420 6.85 24.34 -23.20
C ALA A 420 7.26 23.44 -22.01
N ILE A 421 6.31 22.93 -21.24
CA ILE A 421 6.63 22.06 -20.08
C ILE A 421 7.16 20.68 -20.49
N ASP A 422 8.11 20.17 -19.71
CA ASP A 422 8.50 18.76 -19.67
C ASP A 422 8.96 18.41 -18.23
N PRO A 423 8.14 17.75 -17.41
CA PRO A 423 8.43 17.53 -16.00
C PRO A 423 9.55 16.50 -15.75
N PHE A 424 10.07 15.86 -16.80
CA PHE A 424 11.08 14.80 -16.71
C PHE A 424 12.49 15.28 -17.08
N THR A 425 12.63 16.53 -17.49
CA THR A 425 13.94 17.15 -17.75
C THR A 425 14.48 17.83 -16.49
N THR A 426 15.79 18.08 -16.46
CA THR A 426 16.42 18.80 -15.34
C THR A 426 15.83 20.19 -15.15
N ASP A 427 15.49 20.87 -16.24
CA ASP A 427 15.02 22.25 -16.26
C ASP A 427 13.49 22.36 -16.24
N PHE A 428 12.81 21.20 -16.11
CA PHE A 428 11.35 21.07 -16.19
C PHE A 428 10.74 21.62 -17.49
N ALA A 429 11.53 21.83 -18.53
CA ALA A 429 11.15 22.48 -19.77
C ALA A 429 11.64 21.71 -20.99
N LYS A 430 10.95 21.89 -22.11
CA LYS A 430 11.50 21.50 -23.41
C LYS A 430 12.68 22.41 -23.75
N SER A 431 13.68 21.85 -24.41
CA SER A 431 14.90 22.56 -24.77
C SER A 431 14.60 23.86 -25.53
N GLY A 432 15.09 24.98 -25.01
CA GLY A 432 14.92 26.31 -25.61
C GLY A 432 13.59 27.00 -25.29
N ARG A 433 12.74 26.43 -24.42
CA ARG A 433 11.45 27.00 -24.01
C ARG A 433 11.33 27.20 -22.51
N GLU A 434 12.45 27.37 -21.82
CA GLU A 434 12.54 27.45 -20.36
C GLU A 434 11.67 28.59 -19.79
N ALA A 435 11.73 29.78 -20.41
CA ALA A 435 10.94 30.93 -19.97
C ALA A 435 9.41 30.72 -20.12
N GLU A 436 8.99 30.04 -21.18
CA GLU A 436 7.59 29.74 -21.44
C GLU A 436 7.06 28.65 -20.50
N ALA A 437 7.88 27.65 -20.21
CA ALA A 437 7.54 26.54 -19.32
C ALA A 437 7.16 27.03 -17.92
N LEU A 438 7.92 28.00 -17.37
CA LEU A 438 7.59 28.58 -16.08
C LEU A 438 6.20 29.25 -16.06
N ALA A 439 5.85 29.97 -17.12
CA ALA A 439 4.53 30.60 -17.25
C ALA A 439 3.43 29.53 -17.36
N GLU A 440 3.68 28.44 -18.08
CA GLU A 440 2.78 27.30 -18.18
C GLU A 440 2.55 26.60 -16.84
N TYR A 441 3.59 26.32 -16.06
CA TYR A 441 3.43 25.71 -14.74
C TYR A 441 2.68 26.62 -13.76
N ARG A 442 3.00 27.93 -13.74
CA ARG A 442 2.27 28.89 -12.93
C ARG A 442 0.79 28.91 -13.27
N ARG A 443 0.45 28.81 -14.56
CA ARG A 443 -0.95 28.73 -15.03
C ARG A 443 -1.61 27.41 -14.64
N ALA A 444 -0.94 26.28 -14.86
CA ALA A 444 -1.46 24.93 -14.58
C ALA A 444 -1.75 24.74 -13.09
N LEU A 445 -0.89 25.31 -12.24
CA LEU A 445 -0.95 25.17 -10.78
C LEU A 445 -1.62 26.38 -10.09
N ALA A 446 -2.08 27.37 -10.87
CA ALA A 446 -2.77 28.54 -10.34
C ALA A 446 -4.03 28.14 -9.54
N GLY A 447 -4.17 28.70 -8.34
CA GLY A 447 -5.30 28.43 -7.45
C GLY A 447 -5.32 27.03 -6.82
N LYS A 448 -4.31 26.19 -7.09
CA LYS A 448 -4.14 24.90 -6.39
C LYS A 448 -3.57 25.15 -5.01
N ASN A 449 -4.28 24.66 -4.00
CA ASN A 449 -3.85 24.77 -2.60
C ASN A 449 -3.30 23.45 -2.05
N SER A 450 -2.87 22.54 -2.92
CA SER A 450 -2.21 21.29 -2.52
C SER A 450 -0.74 21.52 -2.19
N GLN A 451 -0.22 20.72 -1.25
CA GLN A 451 1.21 20.81 -0.88
C GLN A 451 2.08 20.32 -2.03
N GLU A 452 1.55 19.36 -2.79
CA GLU A 452 2.13 18.77 -3.98
C GLU A 452 2.32 19.80 -5.09
N ALA A 453 1.30 20.61 -5.40
CA ALA A 453 1.39 21.68 -6.39
C ALA A 453 2.47 22.71 -6.02
N ARG A 454 2.45 23.18 -4.76
CA ARG A 454 3.37 24.22 -4.29
C ARG A 454 4.81 23.74 -4.34
N PHE A 455 5.05 22.50 -3.91
CA PHE A 455 6.38 21.95 -3.91
C PHE A 455 6.90 21.66 -5.31
N PHE A 456 6.07 21.10 -6.19
CA PHE A 456 6.45 20.89 -7.58
C PHE A 456 6.80 22.23 -8.24
N LEU A 457 6.00 23.27 -8.02
CA LEU A 457 6.30 24.62 -8.49
C LEU A 457 7.58 25.19 -7.85
N ALA A 458 7.87 24.90 -6.58
CA ALA A 458 9.12 25.29 -5.93
C ALA A 458 10.35 24.67 -6.63
N GLN A 459 10.27 23.41 -7.06
CA GLN A 459 11.34 22.77 -7.83
C GLN A 459 11.54 23.41 -9.20
N VAL A 460 10.45 23.73 -9.90
CA VAL A 460 10.48 24.45 -11.17
C VAL A 460 11.17 25.81 -10.97
N LEU A 461 10.72 26.61 -9.99
CA LEU A 461 11.31 27.93 -9.68
C LEU A 461 12.81 27.84 -9.35
N LEU A 462 13.21 26.82 -8.60
CA LEU A 462 14.60 26.56 -8.26
C LEU A 462 15.47 26.38 -9.51
N ARG A 463 14.96 25.65 -10.52
CA ARG A 463 15.67 25.41 -11.79
C ARG A 463 15.70 26.64 -12.69
N HIS A 464 14.72 27.53 -12.57
CA HIS A 464 14.72 28.84 -13.24
C HIS A 464 15.45 29.94 -12.44
N TYR A 465 16.29 29.58 -11.47
CA TYR A 465 17.08 30.52 -10.66
C TYR A 465 16.25 31.51 -9.82
N LEU A 466 14.97 31.22 -9.58
CA LEU A 466 14.06 32.01 -8.75
C LEU A 466 14.06 31.50 -7.31
N PHE A 467 15.24 31.56 -6.68
CA PHE A 467 15.51 30.92 -5.38
C PHE A 467 14.63 31.43 -4.24
N GLN A 468 14.41 32.74 -4.17
CA GLN A 468 13.60 33.35 -3.11
C GLN A 468 12.13 32.91 -3.21
N GLU A 469 11.55 32.98 -4.41
CA GLU A 469 10.18 32.53 -4.65
C GLU A 469 10.01 31.02 -4.41
N SER A 470 11.02 30.23 -4.79
CA SER A 470 11.06 28.79 -4.51
C SER A 470 10.92 28.50 -3.01
N LEU A 471 11.70 29.19 -2.16
CA LEU A 471 11.65 29.04 -0.70
C LEU A 471 10.30 29.47 -0.11
N GLU A 472 9.65 30.49 -0.66
CA GLU A 472 8.34 30.98 -0.17
C GLU A 472 7.20 29.99 -0.40
N LEU A 473 7.30 29.15 -1.44
CA LEU A 473 6.33 28.11 -1.73
C LEU A 473 6.50 26.84 -0.88
N ILE A 474 7.69 26.65 -0.29
CA ILE A 474 7.96 25.49 0.56
C ILE A 474 7.18 25.63 1.87
N PRO A 475 6.28 24.68 2.20
CA PRO A 475 5.57 24.74 3.47
C PRO A 475 6.55 24.63 4.64
N GLN A 476 6.43 25.53 5.62
CA GLN A 476 7.19 25.43 6.88
C GLN A 476 6.88 24.10 7.60
N ASP A 477 5.60 23.70 7.58
CA ASP A 477 5.10 22.42 8.09
C ASP A 477 4.75 21.45 6.94
N VAL A 478 5.71 20.64 6.49
CA VAL A 478 5.42 19.53 5.57
C VAL A 478 5.01 18.30 6.38
N LYS A 479 3.69 18.07 6.46
CA LYS A 479 3.06 16.94 7.18
C LYS A 479 2.54 15.85 6.23
N ARG A 480 2.80 15.94 4.92
CA ARG A 480 2.34 14.96 3.92
C ARG A 480 3.49 14.52 3.04
N GLY A 481 3.39 13.27 2.66
CA GLY A 481 4.26 12.66 1.69
C GLY A 481 3.85 12.79 0.24
N PHE A 482 4.82 12.81 -0.68
CA PHE A 482 4.69 12.70 -2.13
C PHE A 482 4.14 11.34 -2.56
N VAL A 483 4.04 10.39 -1.64
CA VAL A 483 3.68 9.02 -1.98
C VAL A 483 2.66 8.49 -0.98
N LEU A 484 1.57 8.01 -1.58
CA LEU A 484 0.48 7.17 -1.08
C LEU A 484 -0.46 7.74 -0.01
N GLU A 485 -1.74 7.63 -0.36
CA GLU A 485 -2.88 7.91 0.50
C GLU A 485 -2.81 7.02 1.77
N GLY A 486 -2.94 7.68 2.93
CA GLY A 486 -2.88 7.05 4.25
C GLY A 486 -1.55 7.26 4.95
N ALA A 487 -1.24 8.51 5.32
CA ALA A 487 -0.18 8.89 6.26
C ALA A 487 1.00 7.90 6.28
N ASP A 488 1.63 7.74 5.12
CA ASP A 488 2.77 6.86 4.97
C ASP A 488 4.01 7.65 5.44
N PRO A 489 4.70 7.23 6.52
CA PRO A 489 5.90 7.91 7.00
C PRO A 489 6.96 8.05 5.90
N VAL A 490 6.90 7.19 4.88
CA VAL A 490 7.80 7.16 3.74
C VAL A 490 7.61 8.33 2.82
N GLY A 491 6.37 8.55 2.39
CA GLY A 491 6.07 9.66 1.52
C GLY A 491 6.53 10.92 2.23
N GLU A 492 6.19 11.07 3.52
CA GLU A 492 6.56 12.25 4.32
C GLU A 492 8.09 12.38 4.39
N SER A 493 8.81 11.30 4.62
CA SER A 493 10.28 11.30 4.63
C SER A 493 10.88 11.64 3.26
N ILE A 494 10.37 11.10 2.15
CA ILE A 494 10.82 11.43 0.78
C ILE A 494 10.53 12.90 0.47
N THR A 495 9.41 13.43 0.96
CA THR A 495 9.01 14.84 0.78
C THR A 495 9.85 15.77 1.61
N GLN A 496 10.16 15.37 2.84
CA GLN A 496 11.08 16.11 3.70
C GLN A 496 12.50 16.08 3.13
N LEU A 497 12.95 14.96 2.55
CA LEU A 497 14.23 14.88 1.84
C LEU A 497 14.24 15.79 0.61
N ALA A 498 13.21 15.72 -0.23
CA ALA A 498 13.09 16.58 -1.41
C ALA A 498 13.00 18.06 -1.00
N LYS A 499 12.25 18.38 0.06
CA LYS A 499 12.16 19.71 0.69
C LYS A 499 13.53 20.20 1.12
N ALA A 500 14.21 19.45 1.95
CA ALA A 500 15.51 19.84 2.47
C ALA A 500 16.54 19.99 1.34
N GLY A 501 16.40 19.22 0.25
CA GLY A 501 17.16 19.41 -0.99
C GLY A 501 16.90 20.75 -1.68
N VAL A 502 15.64 21.13 -1.87
CA VAL A 502 15.27 22.43 -2.46
C VAL A 502 15.70 23.59 -1.56
N GLU A 503 15.45 23.49 -0.25
CA GLU A 503 15.86 24.49 0.74
C GLU A 503 17.37 24.67 0.79
N TRP A 504 18.11 23.56 0.77
CA TRP A 504 19.57 23.59 0.73
C TRP A 504 20.06 24.32 -0.53
N GLU A 505 19.62 23.90 -1.72
CA GLU A 505 20.10 24.46 -2.98
C GLU A 505 19.75 25.96 -3.06
N ALA A 506 18.51 26.34 -2.76
CA ALA A 506 18.08 27.74 -2.77
C ALA A 506 18.85 28.61 -1.77
N ASN A 507 19.04 28.15 -0.53
CA ASN A 507 19.80 28.89 0.48
C ASN A 507 21.28 29.02 0.12
N LEU A 508 21.88 28.00 -0.50
CA LEU A 508 23.25 28.04 -0.98
C LEU A 508 23.42 29.08 -2.11
N TYR A 509 22.45 29.20 -3.01
CA TYR A 509 22.50 30.20 -4.08
C TYR A 509 22.24 31.64 -3.61
N LEU A 510 21.45 31.82 -2.55
CA LEU A 510 21.20 33.11 -1.89
C LEU A 510 22.26 33.51 -0.85
N ASP A 511 23.40 32.81 -0.79
CA ASP A 511 24.48 33.03 0.17
C ASP A 511 24.05 32.95 1.65
N ARG A 512 22.96 32.23 1.94
CA ARG A 512 22.45 31.97 3.29
C ARG A 512 23.14 30.76 3.90
N CYS A 513 24.46 30.84 4.06
CA CYS A 513 25.30 29.70 4.42
C CYS A 513 24.85 28.96 5.70
N ARG A 514 24.43 29.67 6.76
CA ARG A 514 23.93 29.01 7.98
C ARG A 514 22.68 28.16 7.71
N ALA A 515 21.72 28.69 6.95
CA ALA A 515 20.50 27.96 6.60
C ALA A 515 20.80 26.80 5.65
N SER A 516 21.66 27.01 4.65
CA SER A 516 22.14 25.96 3.75
C SER A 516 22.80 24.80 4.53
N ARG A 517 23.60 25.11 5.56
CA ARG A 517 24.23 24.09 6.40
C ARG A 517 23.20 23.30 7.20
N GLN A 518 22.24 24.00 7.80
CA GLN A 518 21.16 23.37 8.55
C GLN A 518 20.36 22.41 7.66
N SER A 519 19.97 22.82 6.44
CA SER A 519 19.26 21.94 5.50
C SER A 519 20.08 20.70 5.08
N LEU A 520 21.41 20.82 4.97
CA LEU A 520 22.29 19.66 4.73
C LEU A 520 22.34 18.71 5.92
N ASP A 521 22.43 19.25 7.13
CA ASP A 521 22.41 18.45 8.35
C ASP A 521 21.04 17.76 8.51
N ASP A 522 19.95 18.43 8.15
CA ASP A 522 18.60 17.85 8.10
C ASP A 522 18.49 16.72 7.06
N LEU A 523 19.00 16.93 5.85
CA LEU A 523 19.11 15.88 4.81
C LEU A 523 19.86 14.64 5.34
N ASP A 524 21.01 14.85 5.98
CA ASP A 524 21.85 13.77 6.48
C ASP A 524 21.23 13.08 7.70
N ASN A 525 20.51 13.81 8.56
CA ASN A 525 19.79 13.27 9.70
C ASN A 525 18.55 12.47 9.28
N LEU A 526 17.79 12.96 8.30
CA LEU A 526 16.67 12.23 7.70
C LEU A 526 17.15 10.93 7.05
N GLY A 527 18.29 10.97 6.34
CA GLY A 527 18.94 9.77 5.79
C GLY A 527 19.42 8.78 6.85
N ARG A 528 19.79 9.24 8.06
CA ARG A 528 20.27 8.40 9.18
C ARG A 528 19.16 7.83 10.07
N ASN A 529 18.06 8.55 10.26
CA ASN A 529 16.96 8.16 11.15
C ASN A 529 16.01 7.10 10.56
N LEU A 530 16.26 6.66 9.33
CA LEU A 530 15.69 5.42 8.79
C LEU A 530 16.45 4.22 9.41
N ILE A 531 16.17 3.97 10.70
CA ILE A 531 16.93 3.14 11.66
C ILE A 531 17.01 1.64 11.27
N PHE A 532 16.28 1.19 10.26
CA PHE A 532 16.40 -0.14 9.72
C PHE A 532 16.41 -0.04 8.19
N PHE A 533 17.32 -0.78 7.53
CA PHE A 533 17.34 -1.12 6.08
C PHE A 533 18.33 -0.38 5.16
N PRO A 534 18.79 -1.03 4.06
CA PRO A 534 19.93 -0.62 3.25
C PRO A 534 19.55 0.48 2.24
N VAL A 535 18.90 1.54 2.73
CA VAL A 535 18.50 2.71 1.94
C VAL A 535 19.70 3.45 1.36
N ARG A 536 20.87 3.30 2.00
CA ARG A 536 22.16 3.82 1.49
C ARG A 536 22.51 3.36 0.07
N ARG A 537 21.89 2.28 -0.45
CA ARG A 537 22.19 1.73 -1.78
C ARG A 537 21.33 2.26 -2.92
N THR A 538 20.15 2.82 -2.67
CA THR A 538 19.18 3.13 -3.74
C THR A 538 18.97 4.63 -3.97
N PHE A 539 19.27 5.46 -2.97
CA PHE A 539 19.30 6.90 -3.16
C PHE A 539 20.73 7.38 -2.94
N PRO A 540 21.38 8.02 -3.92
CA PRO A 540 22.62 8.72 -3.65
C PRO A 540 22.31 9.76 -2.56
N ASN A 541 22.98 9.63 -1.41
CA ASN A 541 22.91 10.64 -0.37
C ASN A 541 23.60 11.90 -0.92
N ASN A 542 22.81 12.77 -1.54
CA ASN A 542 23.29 14.02 -2.13
C ASN A 542 23.86 14.98 -1.08
N SER A 543 23.80 14.65 0.23
CA SER A 543 24.45 15.43 1.29
C SER A 543 25.96 15.54 1.06
N GLY A 544 26.63 14.50 0.55
CA GLY A 544 28.07 14.54 0.25
C GLY A 544 28.41 15.52 -0.88
N TYR A 545 27.66 15.48 -1.98
CA TYR A 545 27.78 16.47 -3.05
C TYR A 545 27.43 17.89 -2.56
N GLY A 546 26.40 18.01 -1.74
CA GLY A 546 25.99 19.29 -1.20
C GLY A 546 26.99 19.89 -0.22
N LEU A 547 27.67 19.05 0.58
CA LEU A 547 28.81 19.43 1.41
C LEU A 547 29.98 19.92 0.57
N ALA A 548 30.27 19.26 -0.55
CA ALA A 548 31.31 19.70 -1.47
C ALA A 548 31.04 21.13 -1.97
N LEU A 549 29.82 21.38 -2.46
CA LEU A 549 29.42 22.72 -2.92
C LEU A 549 29.37 23.76 -1.79
N TYR A 550 28.95 23.36 -0.58
CA TYR A 550 28.97 24.22 0.59
C TYR A 550 30.40 24.65 0.96
N PHE A 551 31.36 23.73 1.00
CA PHE A 551 32.75 24.06 1.31
C PHE A 551 33.37 24.96 0.25
N LEU A 552 33.05 24.71 -1.02
CA LEU A 552 33.50 25.55 -2.12
C LEU A 552 32.94 26.98 -2.01
N LYS A 553 31.62 27.14 -1.88
CA LYS A 553 30.96 28.45 -1.98
C LYS A 553 30.91 29.23 -0.64
N CYS A 554 30.57 28.56 0.46
CA CYS A 554 30.37 29.21 1.76
C CYS A 554 31.62 29.26 2.63
N GLU A 555 32.42 28.18 2.68
CA GLU A 555 33.69 28.18 3.44
C GLU A 555 34.88 28.65 2.60
N LYS A 556 34.72 28.84 1.28
CA LYS A 556 35.80 29.20 0.34
C LYS A 556 37.01 28.25 0.46
N ASN A 557 36.74 26.97 0.66
CA ASN A 557 37.74 25.93 0.88
C ASN A 557 37.66 24.87 -0.23
N PRO A 558 38.26 25.12 -1.40
CA PRO A 558 38.17 24.23 -2.56
C PRO A 558 38.78 22.86 -2.28
N VAL A 559 39.87 22.79 -1.51
CA VAL A 559 40.53 21.52 -1.14
C VAL A 559 39.58 20.61 -0.37
N LYS A 560 38.85 21.18 0.59
CA LYS A 560 37.86 20.44 1.37
C LYS A 560 36.64 20.08 0.51
N GLY A 561 36.21 20.98 -0.38
CA GLY A 561 35.16 20.71 -1.35
C GLY A 561 35.48 19.54 -2.29
N GLU A 562 36.68 19.53 -2.89
CA GLU A 562 37.16 18.46 -3.76
C GLU A 562 37.26 17.12 -3.02
N LYS A 563 37.69 17.13 -1.76
CA LYS A 563 37.75 15.93 -0.93
C LYS A 563 36.37 15.31 -0.73
N GLU A 564 35.36 16.11 -0.37
CA GLU A 564 33.98 15.64 -0.21
C GLU A 564 33.39 15.18 -1.55
N LEU A 565 33.65 15.91 -2.63
CA LEU A 565 33.20 15.52 -3.97
C LEU A 565 33.78 14.16 -4.34
N LYS A 566 35.08 13.95 -4.16
CA LYS A 566 35.75 12.68 -4.44
C LYS A 566 35.12 11.54 -3.63
N GLN A 567 34.92 11.76 -2.33
CA GLN A 567 34.28 10.76 -1.46
C GLN A 567 32.84 10.45 -1.90
N PHE A 568 32.08 11.45 -2.36
CA PHE A 568 30.75 11.26 -2.92
C PHE A 568 30.78 10.45 -4.23
N LEU A 569 31.74 10.73 -5.12
CA LEU A 569 31.90 10.05 -6.41
C LEU A 569 32.44 8.62 -6.29
N GLU A 570 33.12 8.30 -5.19
CA GLU A 570 33.54 6.93 -4.83
C GLU A 570 32.35 6.02 -4.46
N ASN A 571 31.13 6.56 -4.36
CA ASN A 571 29.91 5.77 -4.15
C ASN A 571 29.58 4.91 -5.39
N ASP A 572 29.45 3.59 -5.19
CA ASP A 572 29.18 2.59 -6.23
C ASP A 572 27.81 2.75 -6.91
N ASN A 573 26.91 3.56 -6.35
CA ASN A 573 25.53 3.71 -6.86
C ASN A 573 25.38 4.78 -7.95
N LEU A 574 26.43 5.54 -8.29
CA LEU A 574 26.37 6.55 -9.34
C LEU A 574 26.85 5.99 -10.68
N SER A 575 26.06 6.20 -11.73
CA SER A 575 26.50 5.87 -13.09
C SER A 575 27.66 6.77 -13.54
N PRO A 576 28.51 6.32 -14.49
CA PRO A 576 29.61 7.14 -15.02
C PRO A 576 29.16 8.50 -15.56
N LEU A 577 27.97 8.57 -16.17
CA LEU A 577 27.42 9.80 -16.71
C LEU A 577 27.03 10.79 -15.60
N GLU A 578 26.46 10.29 -14.50
CA GLU A 578 26.12 11.12 -13.34
C GLU A 578 27.37 11.65 -12.66
N LYS A 579 28.42 10.82 -12.51
CA LYS A 579 29.70 11.25 -11.94
C LYS A 579 30.27 12.44 -12.72
N LEU A 580 30.34 12.33 -14.04
CA LEU A 580 30.80 13.41 -14.92
C LEU A 580 29.94 14.67 -14.81
N ARG A 581 28.62 14.53 -14.64
CA ARG A 581 27.71 15.65 -14.48
C ARG A 581 27.99 16.43 -13.19
N TYR A 582 28.16 15.72 -12.07
CA TYR A 582 28.46 16.33 -10.78
C TYR A 582 29.83 17.01 -10.76
N GLU A 583 30.84 16.38 -11.35
CA GLU A 583 32.18 16.97 -11.52
C GLU A 583 32.13 18.25 -12.34
N ARG A 584 31.42 18.25 -13.48
CA ARG A 584 31.29 19.44 -14.33
C ARG A 584 30.64 20.59 -13.58
N LYS A 585 29.49 20.35 -12.94
CA LYS A 585 28.77 21.40 -12.18
C LYS A 585 29.61 21.93 -11.01
N PHE A 586 30.40 21.07 -10.34
CA PHE A 586 31.33 21.52 -9.30
C PHE A 586 32.43 22.43 -9.87
N ARG A 587 33.03 22.06 -11.01
CA ARG A 587 34.06 22.87 -11.68
C ARG A 587 33.51 24.21 -12.17
N GLU A 588 32.33 24.20 -12.81
CA GLU A 588 31.67 25.44 -13.24
C GLU A 588 31.44 26.42 -12.08
N LEU A 589 31.08 25.90 -10.89
CA LEU A 589 30.97 26.73 -9.68
C LEU A 589 32.32 27.20 -9.16
N ALA A 590 33.35 26.35 -9.22
CA ALA A 590 34.70 26.68 -8.78
C ALA A 590 35.37 27.74 -9.67
N ASP A 591 35.14 27.67 -10.99
CA ASP A 591 35.70 28.60 -11.97
C ASP A 591 35.03 29.99 -11.91
N ASN A 592 33.81 30.07 -11.36
CA ASN A 592 33.05 31.31 -11.19
C ASN A 592 33.30 32.01 -9.84
N LEU A 593 34.04 31.41 -8.91
CA LEU A 593 34.38 31.92 -7.58
C LEU A 593 35.80 32.49 -7.55
#